data_AF-A0AAV8XCM5-F1
#
_entry.id   AF-A0AAV8XCM5-F1
#
_cell.length_a   1.000
_cell.length_b   1.000
_cell.length_c   1.000
_cell.angle_alpha   90.00
_cell.angle_beta   90.00
_cell.angle_gamma   90.00
#
_symmetry.space_group_name_H-M   'P 1'
#
loop_
_entity.id
_entity.type
_entity.pdbx_description
1 polymer ?
#
loop_
_entity_poly.entity_id
_entity_poly.type
_entity_poly.pdbx_seq_one_letter_code
_entity_poly.pdbx_strand_id
1 'polypeptide(L)'
;MESDKDDVSSVSDRESDEYKLTGGSNIEDDLETSGSEYDDGEIEYEEVSNDDENGELVENVRVWCEIGENTPTPPEYPFTENVGVTFPTAGGENEPFFFEKLVDDQLINTITEETNRFALQTLAKNAANYAARNWIPVTSDEVRVFLAIIILQSIVKKPEMKMYWSKKSITNHFFFSESNVM
;
A
#
# COMPACT_ATOMS: atom_id res chain seq x y z
N MET A 1 -54.35 58.45 28.14
CA MET A 1 -55.18 57.31 27.67
C MET A 1 -54.19 56.31 27.11
N GLU A 2 -53.42 55.61 27.95
CA GLU A 2 -53.78 54.53 28.89
C GLU A 2 -53.70 53.15 28.20
N SER A 3 -52.98 52.25 28.88
CA SER A 3 -52.95 50.76 28.80
C SER A 3 -52.00 50.05 27.82
N ASP A 4 -50.82 49.69 28.38
CA ASP A 4 -50.31 48.33 28.65
C ASP A 4 -50.26 47.26 27.54
N LYS A 5 -49.03 46.74 27.31
CA LYS A 5 -48.61 45.40 27.80
C LYS A 5 -47.11 45.17 27.62
N ASP A 6 -46.50 44.70 28.69
CA ASP A 6 -45.11 44.25 28.82
C ASP A 6 -44.85 42.97 28.01
N ASP A 7 -43.64 42.85 27.47
CA ASP A 7 -42.99 41.54 27.30
C ASP A 7 -41.48 41.68 27.53
N VAL A 8 -41.06 41.13 28.67
CA VAL A 8 -39.67 40.96 29.11
C VAL A 8 -39.29 39.50 28.93
N SER A 9 -38.23 39.21 28.16
CA SER A 9 -37.35 38.05 28.39
C SER A 9 -35.99 38.36 27.77
N SER A 10 -35.02 38.79 28.58
CA SER A 10 -34.06 37.96 29.33
C SER A 10 -33.13 37.15 28.43
N VAL A 11 -31.93 37.71 28.22
CA VAL A 11 -30.70 37.00 27.92
C VAL A 11 -30.51 35.90 28.98
N SER A 12 -30.19 34.69 28.54
CA SER A 12 -29.68 33.63 29.41
C SER A 12 -28.73 32.75 28.61
N ASP A 13 -27.48 32.79 29.04
CA ASP A 13 -26.38 31.92 28.65
C ASP A 13 -26.82 30.46 28.76
N ARG A 14 -26.64 29.67 27.68
CA ARG A 14 -26.81 28.22 27.75
C ARG A 14 -25.49 27.56 28.08
N GLU A 15 -25.57 26.80 29.15
CA GLU A 15 -24.54 26.11 29.91
C GLU A 15 -23.72 25.11 29.08
N SER A 16 -22.49 24.95 29.55
CA SER A 16 -21.57 23.88 29.23
C SER A 16 -22.19 22.51 29.52
N ASP A 17 -22.42 21.70 28.48
CA ASP A 17 -22.76 20.30 28.67
C ASP A 17 -21.51 19.50 29.07
N GLU A 18 -21.50 19.18 30.35
CA GLU A 18 -20.66 18.24 31.08
C GLU A 18 -20.64 16.87 30.39
N TYR A 19 -19.53 16.49 29.76
CA TYR A 19 -19.34 15.12 29.28
C TYR A 19 -19.20 14.19 30.49
N LYS A 20 -20.25 13.42 30.78
CA LYS A 20 -20.17 12.33 31.75
C LYS A 20 -19.22 11.25 31.23
N LEU A 21 -18.05 11.16 31.86
CA LEU A 21 -17.16 10.00 31.83
C LEU A 21 -17.89 8.82 32.51
N THR A 22 -18.66 8.05 31.75
CA THR A 22 -19.06 6.70 32.18
C THR A 22 -17.91 5.76 31.84
N GLY A 23 -17.29 5.24 32.89
CA GLY A 23 -16.10 4.42 32.81
C GLY A 23 -16.27 3.12 32.03
N GLY A 24 -15.14 2.67 31.51
CA GLY A 24 -14.72 1.28 31.54
C GLY A 24 -15.60 0.30 30.79
N SER A 25 -15.42 0.25 29.47
CA SER A 25 -15.43 -1.04 28.79
C SER A 25 -14.13 -1.12 27.98
N ASN A 26 -13.17 -1.87 28.50
CA ASN A 26 -12.05 -2.38 27.71
C ASN A 26 -12.66 -3.27 26.64
N ILE A 27 -12.90 -2.71 25.46
CA ILE A 27 -12.92 -3.52 24.24
C ILE A 27 -11.45 -3.78 23.95
N GLU A 28 -10.97 -4.87 24.54
CA GLU A 28 -9.86 -5.63 23.98
C GLU A 28 -10.38 -6.09 22.62
N ASP A 29 -9.95 -5.38 21.57
CA ASP A 29 -10.17 -5.76 20.19
C ASP A 29 -9.27 -6.98 19.97
N ASP A 30 -9.83 -8.15 20.26
CA ASP A 30 -9.21 -9.46 20.02
C ASP A 30 -9.12 -9.63 18.50
N LEU A 31 -8.08 -9.04 17.94
CA LEU A 31 -7.63 -9.23 16.57
C LEU A 31 -7.09 -10.66 16.50
N GLU A 32 -8.00 -11.63 16.44
CA GLU A 32 -7.66 -12.96 15.97
C GLU A 32 -7.07 -12.77 14.57
N THR A 33 -5.74 -12.84 14.52
CA THR A 33 -5.00 -13.21 13.32
C THR A 33 -5.53 -14.58 12.93
N SER A 34 -6.58 -14.61 12.11
CA SER A 34 -6.91 -15.77 11.32
C SER A 34 -5.73 -15.96 10.38
N GLY A 35 -4.76 -16.75 10.85
CA GLY A 35 -3.70 -17.28 10.01
C GLY A 35 -4.41 -18.06 8.93
N SER A 36 -4.55 -17.48 7.75
CA SER A 36 -4.79 -18.26 6.57
C SER A 36 -3.61 -19.23 6.49
N GLU A 37 -3.87 -20.51 6.72
CA GLU A 37 -2.98 -21.55 6.22
C GLU A 37 -2.80 -21.25 4.74
N TYR A 38 -1.61 -20.78 4.41
CA TYR A 38 -1.15 -20.77 3.03
C TYR A 38 -1.12 -22.24 2.65
N ASP A 39 -2.10 -22.64 1.83
CA ASP A 39 -2.03 -23.85 1.06
C ASP A 39 -0.81 -23.70 0.15
N ASP A 40 0.31 -24.29 0.58
CA ASP A 40 1.53 -24.43 -0.20
C ASP A 40 1.25 -25.42 -1.32
N GLY A 41 0.53 -24.96 -2.33
CA GLY A 41 0.36 -25.70 -3.57
C GLY A 41 1.72 -25.84 -4.22
N GLU A 42 2.26 -27.06 -4.26
CA GLU A 42 3.46 -27.37 -5.03
C GLU A 42 3.29 -26.87 -6.46
N ILE A 43 4.09 -25.87 -6.83
CA ILE A 43 4.21 -25.42 -8.21
C ILE A 43 5.07 -26.47 -8.91
N GLU A 44 4.42 -27.35 -9.68
CA GLU A 44 5.11 -28.27 -10.58
C GLU A 44 5.72 -27.46 -11.73
N TYR A 45 7.04 -27.23 -11.65
CA TYR A 45 7.78 -26.54 -12.69
C TYR A 45 7.86 -27.47 -13.91
N GLU A 46 7.30 -27.04 -15.04
CA GLU A 46 7.56 -27.72 -16.31
C GLU A 46 9.05 -27.51 -16.67
N GLU A 47 9.84 -28.58 -16.64
CA GLU A 47 11.21 -28.56 -17.14
C GLU A 47 11.20 -28.24 -18.63
N VAL A 48 11.68 -27.05 -18.99
CA VAL A 48 12.03 -26.75 -20.38
C VAL A 48 13.31 -27.52 -20.71
N SER A 49 13.18 -28.59 -21.49
CA SER A 49 14.31 -29.32 -22.05
C SER A 49 15.06 -28.39 -23.01
N ASN A 50 16.22 -27.90 -22.58
CA ASN A 50 17.18 -27.28 -23.48
C ASN A 50 17.99 -28.40 -24.15
N ASP A 51 17.69 -28.62 -25.42
CA ASP A 51 18.35 -29.61 -26.28
C ASP A 51 19.70 -29.06 -26.77
N ASP A 52 20.59 -28.70 -25.83
CA ASP A 52 21.97 -28.31 -26.14
C ASP A 52 22.89 -29.49 -25.84
N GLU A 53 23.29 -30.19 -26.91
CA GLU A 53 24.14 -31.39 -26.92
C GLU A 53 25.60 -31.10 -26.53
N ASN A 54 25.81 -30.40 -25.41
CA ASN A 54 27.11 -30.28 -24.77
C ASN A 54 26.95 -30.26 -23.24
N GLY A 55 26.27 -31.27 -22.73
CA GLY A 55 25.91 -31.44 -21.32
C GLY A 55 27.07 -31.88 -20.44
N GLU A 56 27.90 -30.93 -19.99
CA GLU A 56 28.45 -31.02 -18.64
C GLU A 56 27.36 -30.60 -17.65
N LEU A 57 26.73 -31.61 -17.06
CA LEU A 57 25.83 -31.65 -15.90
C LEU A 57 25.61 -30.31 -15.17
N VAL A 58 24.71 -29.49 -15.71
CA VAL A 58 24.13 -28.30 -15.04
C VAL A 58 23.12 -28.66 -13.94
N GLU A 59 22.81 -29.93 -13.74
CA GLU A 59 21.95 -30.42 -12.65
C GLU A 59 22.52 -30.13 -11.25
N ASN A 60 23.84 -29.99 -11.12
CA ASN A 60 24.48 -29.78 -9.81
C ASN A 60 24.59 -28.32 -9.38
N VAL A 61 24.23 -27.35 -10.25
CA VAL A 61 24.45 -25.92 -9.98
C VAL A 61 23.36 -25.31 -9.09
N ARG A 62 22.21 -25.97 -8.92
CA ARG A 62 21.05 -25.43 -8.18
C ARG A 62 20.68 -26.20 -6.92
N VAL A 63 21.65 -26.81 -6.23
CA VAL A 63 21.41 -27.45 -4.93
C VAL A 63 21.76 -26.46 -3.83
N TRP A 64 20.76 -26.05 -3.04
CA TRP A 64 20.98 -25.28 -1.82
C TRP A 64 21.85 -26.08 -0.85
N CYS A 65 22.94 -25.49 -0.37
CA CYS A 65 23.85 -26.12 0.59
C CYS A 65 24.06 -25.24 1.83
N GLU A 66 24.34 -25.89 2.96
CA GLU A 66 24.65 -25.20 4.21
C GLU A 66 26.07 -24.63 4.15
N ILE A 67 26.22 -23.33 4.41
CA ILE A 67 27.51 -22.65 4.41
C ILE A 67 28.34 -23.13 5.60
N GLY A 68 29.46 -23.80 5.33
CA GLY A 68 30.40 -24.30 6.32
C GLY A 68 31.86 -24.09 5.89
N GLU A 69 32.81 -24.42 6.78
CA GLU A 69 34.25 -24.19 6.56
C GLU A 69 34.82 -24.85 5.29
N ASN A 70 34.16 -25.89 4.77
CA ASN A 70 34.57 -26.62 3.56
C ASN A 70 33.68 -26.34 2.34
N THR A 71 32.82 -25.32 2.38
CA THR A 71 31.99 -24.98 1.22
C THR A 71 32.84 -24.27 0.15
N PRO A 72 32.80 -24.74 -1.11
CA PRO A 72 33.53 -24.09 -2.20
C PRO A 72 32.99 -22.67 -2.38
N THR A 73 33.89 -21.70 -2.50
CA THR A 73 33.51 -20.32 -2.82
C THR A 73 32.75 -20.30 -4.15
N PRO A 74 31.60 -19.61 -4.23
CA PRO A 74 30.88 -19.47 -5.50
C PRO A 74 31.81 -18.91 -6.58
N PRO A 75 31.71 -19.38 -7.83
CA PRO A 75 32.51 -18.82 -8.93
C PRO A 75 32.27 -17.32 -9.06
N GLU A 76 33.35 -16.56 -9.27
CA GLU A 76 33.23 -15.13 -9.57
C GLU A 76 32.71 -14.95 -11.01
N TYR A 77 31.51 -14.40 -11.15
CA TYR A 77 30.94 -14.02 -12.44
C TYR A 77 31.04 -12.49 -12.60
N PRO A 78 32.10 -11.96 -13.23
CA PRO A 78 32.23 -10.53 -13.44
C PRO A 78 31.10 -10.02 -14.35
N PHE A 79 30.52 -8.87 -14.00
CA PHE A 79 29.57 -8.19 -14.87
C PHE A 79 30.29 -7.69 -16.13
N THR A 80 29.97 -8.29 -17.28
CA THR A 80 30.61 -7.99 -18.58
C THR A 80 29.73 -7.12 -19.48
N GLU A 81 28.51 -6.82 -19.05
CA GLU A 81 27.55 -6.06 -19.84
C GLU A 81 27.81 -4.55 -19.72
N ASN A 82 27.18 -3.78 -20.62
CA ASN A 82 27.28 -2.34 -20.59
C ASN A 82 26.61 -1.79 -19.33
N VAL A 83 27.39 -1.08 -18.52
CA VAL A 83 26.88 -0.40 -17.33
C VAL A 83 26.18 0.89 -17.75
N GLY A 84 24.95 1.10 -17.28
CA GLY A 84 24.22 2.35 -17.45
C GLY A 84 22.79 2.18 -17.94
N VAL A 85 22.19 3.29 -18.34
CA VAL A 85 20.82 3.33 -18.83
C VAL A 85 20.76 2.75 -20.24
N THR A 86 19.86 1.78 -20.46
CA THR A 86 19.71 1.10 -21.75
C THR A 86 18.78 1.82 -22.73
N PHE A 87 17.97 2.77 -22.25
CA PHE A 87 17.07 3.58 -23.06
C PHE A 87 17.66 4.96 -23.40
N PRO A 88 17.25 5.58 -24.52
CA PRO A 88 17.73 6.91 -24.90
C PRO A 88 17.41 7.96 -23.84
N THR A 89 18.40 8.78 -23.51
CA THR A 89 18.27 9.96 -22.66
C THR A 89 18.84 11.19 -23.37
N ALA A 90 18.12 12.31 -23.32
CA ALA A 90 18.44 13.62 -23.86
C ALA A 90 19.21 14.52 -22.87
N GLY A 91 19.43 14.08 -21.63
CA GLY A 91 20.29 14.78 -20.66
C GLY A 91 19.61 15.95 -19.96
N GLY A 92 18.28 15.89 -19.82
CA GLY A 92 17.45 16.94 -19.20
C GLY A 92 16.18 16.39 -18.56
N GLU A 93 16.11 15.08 -18.36
CA GLU A 93 14.97 14.39 -17.79
C GLU A 93 14.88 14.59 -16.29
N ASN A 94 13.65 14.64 -15.81
CA ASN A 94 13.31 14.74 -14.39
C ASN A 94 13.01 13.35 -13.80
N GLU A 95 12.88 13.29 -12.49
CA GLU A 95 12.66 12.05 -11.74
C GLU A 95 11.42 11.26 -12.21
N PRO A 96 10.26 11.89 -12.52
CA PRO A 96 9.10 11.18 -13.05
C PRO A 96 9.37 10.42 -14.36
N PHE A 97 10.22 10.95 -15.24
CA PHE A 97 10.56 10.29 -16.49
C PHE A 97 11.23 8.92 -16.24
N PHE A 98 12.15 8.85 -15.28
CA PHE A 98 12.80 7.58 -14.93
C PHE A 98 11.85 6.63 -14.22
N PHE A 99 10.95 7.16 -13.39
CA PHE A 99 9.92 6.36 -12.74
C PHE A 99 9.01 5.66 -13.76
N GLU A 100 8.57 6.37 -14.80
CA GLU A 100 7.74 5.80 -15.88
C GLU A 100 8.43 4.71 -16.70
N LYS A 101 9.77 4.60 -16.65
CA LYS A 101 10.50 3.49 -17.26
C LYS A 101 10.51 2.23 -16.42
N LEU A 102 10.35 2.38 -15.09
CA LEU A 102 10.24 1.25 -14.17
C LEU A 102 8.79 0.83 -13.97
N VAL A 103 7.89 1.82 -13.93
CA VAL A 103 6.45 1.65 -13.73
C VAL A 103 5.74 2.26 -14.92
N ASP A 104 5.64 1.47 -15.98
CA ASP A 104 5.05 1.91 -17.24
C ASP A 104 3.51 1.89 -17.19
N ASP A 105 2.89 2.46 -18.23
CA ASP A 105 1.44 2.53 -18.34
C ASP A 105 0.79 1.15 -18.41
N GLN A 106 1.48 0.16 -18.99
CA GLN A 106 0.97 -1.20 -19.08
C GLN A 106 0.84 -1.81 -17.69
N LEU A 107 1.89 -1.70 -16.86
CA LEU A 107 1.89 -2.19 -15.49
C LEU A 107 0.81 -1.48 -14.65
N ILE A 108 0.70 -0.14 -14.77
CA ILE A 108 -0.35 0.60 -14.07
C ILE A 108 -1.74 0.11 -14.46
N ASN A 109 -1.99 -0.10 -15.75
CA ASN A 109 -3.28 -0.60 -16.23
C ASN A 109 -3.55 -2.02 -15.74
N THR A 110 -2.55 -2.90 -15.77
CA THR A 110 -2.68 -4.26 -15.20
C THR A 110 -3.03 -4.21 -13.72
N ILE A 111 -2.33 -3.40 -12.92
CA ILE A 111 -2.64 -3.25 -11.48
C ILE A 111 -4.09 -2.76 -11.30
N THR A 112 -4.51 -1.79 -12.11
CA THR A 112 -5.87 -1.22 -12.06
C THR A 112 -6.93 -2.27 -12.36
N GLU A 113 -6.76 -3.02 -13.44
CA GLU A 113 -7.68 -4.09 -13.86
C GLU A 113 -7.77 -5.20 -12.82
N GLU A 114 -6.61 -5.64 -12.31
CA GLU A 114 -6.51 -6.69 -11.29
C GLU A 114 -7.17 -6.27 -9.97
N THR A 115 -6.92 -5.03 -9.52
CA THR A 115 -7.51 -4.48 -8.29
C THR A 115 -9.03 -4.44 -8.39
N ASN A 116 -9.55 -3.95 -9.52
CA ASN A 116 -10.99 -3.89 -9.76
C ASN A 116 -11.61 -5.29 -9.85
N ARG A 117 -10.94 -6.22 -10.54
CA ARG A 117 -11.40 -7.62 -10.63
C ARG A 117 -11.46 -8.28 -9.25
N PHE A 118 -10.42 -8.10 -8.44
CA PHE A 118 -10.37 -8.64 -7.09
C PHE A 118 -11.48 -8.09 -6.18
N ALA A 119 -11.79 -6.80 -6.30
CA ALA A 119 -12.88 -6.19 -5.55
C ALA A 119 -14.25 -6.82 -5.90
N LEU A 120 -14.50 -7.06 -7.20
CA LEU A 120 -15.72 -7.73 -7.66
C LEU A 120 -15.80 -9.19 -7.19
N GLN A 121 -14.68 -9.92 -7.21
CA GLN A 121 -14.62 -11.28 -6.70
C GLN A 121 -14.88 -11.35 -5.19
N THR A 122 -14.33 -10.40 -4.43
CA THR A 122 -14.55 -10.27 -2.98
C THR A 122 -16.01 -10.00 -2.67
N LEU A 123 -16.64 -9.09 -3.42
CA LEU A 123 -18.07 -8.79 -3.34
C LEU A 123 -18.94 -10.02 -3.60
N ALA A 124 -18.63 -10.78 -4.64
CA ALA A 124 -19.38 -11.98 -5.01
C ALA A 124 -19.26 -13.09 -3.95
N LYS A 125 -18.08 -13.22 -3.31
CA LYS A 125 -17.81 -14.23 -2.28
C LYS A 125 -18.39 -13.85 -0.91
N ASN A 126 -18.40 -12.57 -0.55
CA ASN A 126 -18.80 -12.10 0.78
C ASN A 126 -19.68 -10.85 0.72
N ALA A 127 -20.96 -11.03 0.38
CA ALA A 127 -21.96 -9.95 0.29
C ALA A 127 -22.23 -9.21 1.63
N ALA A 128 -21.80 -9.77 2.77
CA ALA A 128 -21.92 -9.13 4.08
C ALA A 128 -20.80 -8.11 4.37
N ASN A 129 -19.73 -8.07 3.57
CA ASN A 129 -18.64 -7.13 3.77
C ASN A 129 -19.09 -5.70 3.36
N TYR A 130 -19.44 -4.89 4.36
CA TYR A 130 -19.90 -3.51 4.16
C TYR A 130 -18.91 -2.62 3.41
N ALA A 131 -17.60 -2.83 3.59
CA ALA A 131 -16.57 -2.06 2.88
C ALA A 131 -16.55 -2.41 1.39
N ALA A 132 -16.69 -3.70 1.06
CA ALA A 132 -16.75 -4.16 -0.32
C ALA A 132 -18.02 -3.64 -1.04
N ARG A 133 -19.16 -3.53 -0.34
CA ARG A 133 -20.44 -3.03 -0.92
C ARG A 133 -20.39 -1.61 -1.44
N ASN A 134 -19.52 -0.77 -0.87
CA ASN A 134 -19.33 0.61 -1.29
C ASN A 134 -18.09 0.77 -2.17
N TRP A 135 -17.52 -0.33 -2.69
CA TRP A 135 -16.36 -0.26 -3.56
C TRP A 135 -16.70 0.49 -4.85
N ILE A 136 -15.82 1.43 -5.21
CA ILE A 136 -15.86 2.17 -6.47
C ILE A 136 -14.64 1.69 -7.26
N PRO A 137 -14.80 1.33 -8.54
CA PRO A 137 -13.66 0.94 -9.37
C PRO A 137 -12.60 2.03 -9.40
N VAL A 138 -11.35 1.63 -9.19
CA VAL A 138 -10.20 2.53 -9.24
C VAL A 138 -9.80 2.80 -10.69
N THR A 139 -9.24 3.98 -10.92
CA THR A 139 -8.67 4.43 -12.18
C THR A 139 -7.14 4.36 -12.17
N SER A 140 -6.54 4.33 -13.36
CA SER A 140 -5.07 4.33 -13.49
C SER A 140 -4.41 5.53 -12.80
N ASP A 141 -5.07 6.70 -12.83
CA ASP A 141 -4.57 7.90 -12.16
C ASP A 141 -4.60 7.77 -10.63
N GLU A 142 -5.66 7.19 -10.07
CA GLU A 142 -5.75 6.91 -8.64
C GLU A 142 -4.69 5.90 -8.20
N VAL A 143 -4.40 4.89 -9.02
CA VAL A 143 -3.31 3.94 -8.77
C VAL A 143 -1.95 4.64 -8.76
N ARG A 144 -1.69 5.59 -9.68
CA ARG A 144 -0.45 6.39 -9.67
C ARG A 144 -0.33 7.24 -8.41
N VAL A 145 -1.42 7.89 -7.99
CA VAL A 145 -1.47 8.67 -6.74
C VAL A 145 -1.21 7.77 -5.54
N PHE A 146 -1.81 6.58 -5.50
CA PHE A 146 -1.58 5.61 -4.44
C PHE A 146 -0.12 5.17 -4.35
N LEU A 147 0.54 4.88 -5.48
CA LEU A 147 1.97 4.56 -5.52
C LEU A 147 2.84 5.75 -5.06
N ALA A 148 2.50 6.98 -5.48
CA ALA A 148 3.19 8.17 -5.01
C ALA A 148 3.08 8.34 -3.48
N ILE A 149 1.91 8.04 -2.91
CA ILE A 149 1.71 8.02 -1.44
C ILE A 149 2.59 6.95 -0.79
N ILE A 150 2.68 5.73 -1.36
CA ILE A 150 3.55 4.66 -0.82
C ILE A 150 5.02 5.10 -0.83
N ILE A 151 5.50 5.69 -1.92
CA ILE A 151 6.86 6.20 -2.02
C ILE A 151 7.09 7.29 -0.98
N LEU A 152 6.14 8.20 -0.79
CA LEU A 152 6.23 9.24 0.23
C LEU A 152 6.29 8.65 1.65
N GLN A 153 5.47 7.64 1.95
CA GLN A 153 5.52 6.90 3.22
C GLN A 153 6.82 6.10 3.38
N SER A 154 7.48 5.74 2.27
CA SER A 154 8.80 5.13 2.32
C SER A 154 9.88 6.09 2.83
N ILE A 155 9.73 7.39 2.53
CA ILE A 155 10.67 8.45 2.93
C ILE A 155 10.36 8.95 4.33
N VAL A 156 9.09 9.28 4.60
CA VAL A 156 8.65 9.85 5.87
C VAL A 156 8.14 8.74 6.78
N LYS A 157 9.01 8.05 7.52
CA LYS A 157 8.57 6.94 8.38
C LYS A 157 7.79 7.41 9.61
N LYS A 158 6.61 6.84 9.83
CA LYS A 158 5.83 6.95 11.08
C LYS A 158 5.73 5.59 11.78
N PRO A 159 5.63 5.55 13.13
CA PRO A 159 5.61 4.29 13.89
C PRO A 159 4.42 3.39 13.58
N GLU A 160 3.28 3.98 13.24
CA GLU A 160 2.03 3.24 13.00
C GLU A 160 1.33 3.75 11.74
N MET A 161 0.69 2.82 11.01
CA MET A 161 0.02 3.12 9.73
C MET A 161 -1.06 4.20 9.87
N LYS A 162 -1.86 4.13 10.94
CA LYS A 162 -2.93 5.11 11.22
C LYS A 162 -2.41 6.54 11.37
N MET A 163 -1.14 6.73 11.72
CA MET A 163 -0.54 8.04 11.92
C MET A 163 -0.26 8.77 10.60
N TYR A 164 -0.17 8.06 9.48
CA TYR A 164 -0.09 8.69 8.14
C TYR A 164 -1.38 9.38 7.74
N TRP A 165 -2.51 8.91 8.29
CA TRP A 165 -3.85 9.39 8.00
C TRP A 165 -4.42 10.28 9.11
N SER A 166 -3.62 10.60 10.13
CA SER A 166 -4.06 11.39 11.28
C SER A 166 -3.98 12.89 11.02
N LYS A 167 -5.09 13.60 11.25
CA LYS A 167 -5.17 15.06 11.17
C LYS A 167 -4.66 15.78 12.44
N LYS A 168 -4.16 15.05 13.43
CA LYS A 168 -3.68 15.65 14.68
C LYS A 168 -2.44 16.50 14.42
N SER A 169 -2.44 17.74 14.92
CA SER A 169 -1.34 18.70 14.76
C SER A 169 0.03 18.13 15.16
N ILE A 170 0.09 17.33 16.23
CA ILE A 170 1.35 16.74 16.73
C ILE A 170 1.98 15.69 15.80
N THR A 171 1.17 15.00 15.00
CA THR A 171 1.64 14.01 14.01
C THR A 171 1.72 14.59 12.60
N ASN A 172 1.37 15.86 12.45
CA ASN A 172 1.26 16.52 11.17
C ASN A 172 2.67 16.80 10.62
N HIS A 173 2.92 16.34 9.40
CA HIS A 173 4.16 16.62 8.68
C HIS A 173 3.80 17.45 7.45
N PHE A 174 4.67 18.37 7.03
CA PHE A 174 4.37 19.33 5.95
C PHE A 174 3.86 18.68 4.65
N PHE A 175 4.24 17.42 4.37
CA PHE A 175 3.75 16.66 3.21
C PHE A 175 2.35 16.03 3.38
N PHE A 176 1.86 15.88 4.61
CA PHE A 176 0.56 15.27 4.93
C PHE A 176 -0.41 16.26 5.59
N SER A 177 -0.08 17.55 5.63
CA SER A 177 -0.90 18.59 6.25
C SER A 177 -2.08 19.00 5.37
N GLU A 178 -3.27 19.06 5.98
CA GLU A 178 -4.54 19.58 5.48
C GLU A 178 -4.65 19.81 3.95
N SER A 179 -5.17 18.80 3.24
CA SER A 179 -5.84 19.02 1.95
C SER A 179 -7.11 19.81 2.22
N ASN A 180 -7.02 21.13 2.14
CA ASN A 180 -8.19 22.00 2.09
C ASN A 180 -8.78 21.86 0.69
N VAL A 181 -9.67 20.87 0.52
CA VAL A 181 -10.49 20.73 -0.68
C VAL A 181 -11.53 21.86 -0.62
N MET A 182 -11.39 22.87 -1.49
CA MET A 182 -12.48 23.77 -1.87
C MET A 182 -13.30 23.15 -2.99
#